data_AF-S2Y8I4-F1
#
_entry.id   AF-S2Y8I4-F1
#
_cell.length_a   1.000
_cell.length_b   1.000
_cell.length_c   1.000
_cell.angle_alpha   90.00
_cell.angle_beta   90.00
_cell.angle_gamma   90.00
#
_symmetry.space_group_name_H-M   'P 1'
#
loop_
_entity.id
_entity.type
_entity.pdbx_description
1 polymer ?
#
loop_
_entity_poly.entity_id
_entity_poly.type
_entity_poly.pdbx_seq_one_letter_code
_entity_poly.pdbx_strand_id
1 'polypeptide(L)' 'MASNATTAPKTYPSAPIELPLRLDVDPNPVDGCALCANQARQRDMARANGNASKATDLNVRMRRHFKADHS' A
#
# COMPACT_ATOMS: atom_id res chain seq x y z
N MET A 1 -0.71 -46.06 30.66
CA MET A 1 -0.31 -44.72 30.18
C MET A 1 0.14 -44.88 28.73
N ALA A 2 -0.74 -44.69 27.75
CA ALA A 2 -0.41 -44.82 26.33
C ALA A 2 -0.20 -43.42 25.73
N SER A 3 1.01 -43.14 25.26
CA SER A 3 1.37 -41.89 24.61
C SER A 3 0.84 -41.88 23.17
N ASN A 4 -0.07 -40.97 22.84
CA ASN A 4 -0.43 -40.68 21.46
C ASN A 4 0.62 -39.73 20.87
N ALA A 5 1.36 -40.19 19.87
CA ALA A 5 2.24 -39.34 19.08
C ALA A 5 1.40 -38.42 18.18
N THR A 6 1.37 -37.12 18.49
CA THR A 6 0.76 -36.12 17.62
C THR A 6 1.71 -35.85 16.45
N THR A 7 1.36 -36.33 15.27
CA THR A 7 2.07 -35.99 14.02
C THR A 7 1.79 -34.54 13.65
N ALA A 8 2.83 -33.71 13.57
CA ALA A 8 2.68 -32.34 13.09
C ALA A 8 2.30 -32.32 11.59
N PRO A 9 1.37 -31.46 11.16
CA PRO A 9 0.97 -31.38 9.76
C PRO A 9 2.14 -30.89 8.90
N LYS A 10 2.40 -31.61 7.80
CA LYS A 10 3.41 -31.23 6.81
C LYS A 10 2.81 -30.20 5.86
N THR A 11 3.30 -28.96 5.92
CA THR A 11 2.93 -27.91 4.97
C THR A 11 3.75 -28.05 3.69
N TYR A 12 3.08 -27.89 2.54
CA TYR A 12 3.74 -27.75 1.24
C TYR A 12 3.48 -26.34 0.74
N PRO A 13 4.53 -25.57 0.39
CA PRO A 13 4.30 -24.30 -0.27
C PRO A 13 3.63 -24.56 -1.62
N SER A 14 2.59 -23.77 -1.94
CA SER A 14 2.06 -23.73 -3.30
C SER A 14 3.12 -23.17 -4.27
N ALA A 15 2.89 -23.33 -5.57
CA ALA A 15 3.68 -22.63 -6.57
C ALA A 15 3.66 -21.11 -6.31
N PRO A 16 4.74 -20.38 -6.62
CA PRO A 16 4.76 -18.92 -6.51
C PRO A 16 3.65 -18.28 -7.34
N ILE A 17 3.04 -17.23 -6.79
CA ILE A 17 2.10 -16.38 -7.52
C ILE A 17 2.90 -15.21 -8.11
N GLU A 18 2.92 -15.11 -9.43
CA GLU A 18 3.47 -13.96 -10.15
C GLU A 18 2.52 -12.76 -9.97
N LEU A 19 2.98 -11.72 -9.27
CA LEU A 19 2.23 -10.48 -9.10
C LEU A 19 2.69 -9.46 -10.14
N PRO A 20 1.77 -8.71 -10.77
CA PRO A 20 2.16 -7.67 -11.71
C PRO A 20 2.96 -6.58 -10.99
N LEU A 21 4.14 -6.26 -11.52
CA LEU A 21 4.95 -5.15 -11.05
C LEU A 21 4.25 -3.84 -11.42
N ARG A 22 3.83 -3.07 -10.41
CA ARG A 22 3.27 -1.72 -10.61
C ARG A 22 4.39 -0.71 -10.62
N LEU A 23 4.74 -0.22 -11.80
CA LEU A 23 5.71 0.85 -12.02
C LEU A 23 5.03 2.23 -12.13
N ASP A 24 3.76 2.32 -11.72
CA ASP A 24 2.97 3.54 -11.81
C ASP A 24 3.63 4.68 -11.03
N VAL A 25 3.66 5.86 -11.64
CA VAL A 25 4.10 7.07 -10.96
C VAL A 25 3.15 7.39 -9.79
N ASP A 26 3.68 8.08 -8.78
CA ASP A 26 2.84 8.59 -7.70
C ASP A 26 1.74 9.51 -8.24
N PRO A 27 0.53 9.48 -7.65
CA PRO A 27 -0.55 10.35 -8.10
C PRO A 27 -0.17 11.83 -7.93
N ASN A 28 -0.51 12.61 -8.95
CA ASN A 28 -0.45 14.06 -8.89
C ASN A 28 -1.71 14.61 -8.19
N PRO A 29 -1.59 15.71 -7.43
CA PRO A 29 -2.76 16.40 -6.91
C PRO A 29 -3.56 17.04 -8.06
N VAL A 30 -4.89 17.10 -7.92
CA VAL A 30 -5.76 17.83 -8.84
C VAL A 30 -5.71 19.32 -8.50
N ASP A 31 -5.56 20.16 -9.52
CA ASP A 31 -5.52 21.62 -9.37
C ASP A 31 -6.81 22.15 -8.74
N GLY A 32 -6.66 23.07 -7.79
CA GLY A 32 -7.78 23.67 -7.05
C GLY A 32 -8.37 22.77 -5.94
N CYS A 33 -8.00 21.50 -5.84
CA CYS A 33 -8.46 20.64 -4.75
C CYS A 33 -7.56 20.76 -3.52
N ALA A 34 -8.06 21.45 -2.49
CA ALA A 34 -7.33 21.66 -1.23
C ALA A 34 -6.93 20.35 -0.53
N LEU A 35 -7.76 19.29 -0.63
CA LEU A 35 -7.47 18.00 -0.03
C LEU A 35 -6.30 17.30 -0.75
N CYS A 36 -6.31 17.29 -2.10
CA CYS A 36 -5.21 16.80 -2.91
C CYS A 36 -3.89 17.52 -2.58
N ALA A 37 -3.91 18.85 -2.54
CA ALA A 37 -2.73 19.65 -2.22
C ALA A 37 -2.17 19.34 -0.82
N ASN A 38 -3.05 19.19 0.18
CA ASN A 38 -2.63 18.85 1.53
C ASN A 38 -1.99 17.46 1.60
N GLN A 39 -2.57 16.46 0.93
CA GLN A 39 -2.03 15.10 0.88
C GLN A 39 -0.67 15.05 0.19
N ALA A 40 -0.50 15.78 -0.93
CA ALA A 40 0.78 15.89 -1.63
C ALA A 40 1.87 16.49 -0.72
N ARG A 41 1.56 17.60 -0.03
CA ARG A 41 2.50 18.23 0.92
C ARG A 41 2.89 17.28 2.05
N GLN A 42 1.94 16.53 2.61
CA GLN A 42 2.24 15.55 3.67
C GLN A 42 3.10 14.40 3.16
N ARG A 43 2.94 14.00 1.89
CA ARG A 43 3.73 12.93 1.26
C ARG A 43 5.17 13.38 1.11
N ASP A 44 5.39 14.61 0.67
CA ASP A 44 6.73 15.16 0.49
C ASP A 44 7.46 15.27 1.84
N MET A 45 6.76 15.68 2.90
CA MET A 45 7.31 15.63 4.26
C MET A 45 7.61 14.21 4.73
N ALA A 46 6.74 13.23 4.43
CA ALA A 46 7.00 11.84 4.77
C ALA A 46 8.25 11.30 4.08
N ARG A 47 8.47 11.65 2.80
CA ARG A 47 9.68 11.31 2.05
C ARG A 47 10.92 11.95 2.64
N ALA A 48 10.87 13.25 2.93
CA ALA A 48 11.98 13.98 3.53
C ALA A 48 12.41 13.37 4.87
N ASN A 49 11.44 12.84 5.64
CA ASN A 49 11.69 12.19 6.93
C ASN A 49 12.02 10.69 6.82
N GLY A 50 12.13 10.12 5.61
CA GLY A 50 12.39 8.70 5.41
C GLY A 50 11.23 7.77 5.79
N ASN A 51 10.03 8.30 5.99
CA ASN A 51 8.83 7.52 6.32
C ASN A 51 8.14 7.00 5.06
N ALA A 52 8.69 5.93 4.49
CA ALA A 52 8.18 5.32 3.25
C ALA A 52 6.74 4.82 3.40
N SER A 53 6.38 4.22 4.53
CA SER A 53 5.02 3.70 4.80
C SER A 53 3.97 4.82 4.70
N LYS A 54 4.21 5.96 5.36
CA LYS A 54 3.30 7.10 5.30
C LYS A 54 3.21 7.70 3.88
N ALA A 55 4.31 7.75 3.15
CA ALA A 55 4.31 8.22 1.77
C ALA A 55 3.43 7.31 0.87
N THR A 56 3.53 5.99 1.04
CA THR A 56 2.70 5.03 0.30
C THR A 56 1.22 5.12 0.68
N ASP A 57 0.89 5.30 1.97
CA ASP A 57 -0.49 5.47 2.43
C ASP A 57 -1.15 6.71 1.82
N LEU A 58 -0.39 7.82 1.74
CA LEU A 58 -0.88 9.05 1.12
C LEU A 58 -1.14 8.87 -0.37
N ASN A 59 -0.29 8.12 -1.10
CA ASN A 59 -0.56 7.77 -2.50
C ASN A 59 -1.86 6.96 -2.65
N VAL A 60 -2.10 5.99 -1.76
CA VAL A 60 -3.36 5.21 -1.77
C VAL A 60 -4.56 6.13 -1.51
N ARG A 61 -4.46 7.04 -0.54
CA ARG A 61 -5.52 7.98 -0.20
C ARG A 61 -5.84 8.93 -1.37
N MET A 62 -4.82 9.47 -2.03
CA MET A 62 -4.97 10.32 -3.21
C MET A 62 -5.68 9.57 -4.35
N ARG A 63 -5.31 8.32 -4.64
CA ARG A 63 -5.98 7.51 -5.68
C ARG A 63 -7.44 7.23 -5.34
N ARG A 64 -7.76 6.98 -4.07
CA ARG A 64 -9.15 6.78 -3.62
C ARG A 64 -9.99 8.04 -3.75
N HIS A 65 -9.44 9.17 -3.32
CA HIS A 65 -10.08 10.47 -3.44
C HIS A 65 -10.32 10.85 -4.91
N PHE A 66 -9.33 10.64 -5.78
CA PHE A 66 -9.50 10.85 -7.22
C PHE A 66 -10.68 10.06 -7.80
N LYS A 67 -10.78 8.77 -7.47
CA LYS A 67 -11.89 7.92 -7.91
C LYS A 67 -13.26 8.28 -7.32
N ALA A 68 -13.29 8.98 -6.18
CA ALA A 68 -14.53 9.35 -5.51
C ALA A 68 -15.04 10.71 -5.98
N ASP A 69 -14.13 11.66 -6.21
CA ASP A 69 -14.47 13.08 -6.30
C ASP A 69 -13.97 13.76 -7.61
N HIS A 70 -13.15 13.08 -8.43
CA HIS A 70 -12.49 13.65 -9.61
C HIS A 70 -12.55 12.77 -10.88
N SER A 71 -13.26 11.64 -10.85
CA SER A 71 -13.45 10.71 -11.97
C SER A 71 -14.72 10.99 -12.77
#